data_AF-A0A2N2LGN6-F1
#
_entry.id   AF-A0A2N2LGN6-F1
#
_cell.length_a   1.000
_cell.length_b   1.000
_cell.length_c   1.000
_cell.angle_alpha   90.00
_cell.angle_beta   90.00
_cell.angle_gamma   90.00
#
_symmetry.space_group_name_H-M   'P 1'
#
loop_
_entity.id
_entity.type
_entity.pdbx_description
1 polymer ?
#
loop_
_entity_poly.entity_id
_entity_poly.type
_entity_poly.pdbx_seq_one_letter_code
_entity_poly.pdbx_strand_id
1 'polypeptide(L)'
;MSKRWLYILLIISLAFNLAVLGSFVFIRFFMPSPAGPPHLRGMGGRGPGSERMQMWQQHCGNDDEMIRIKSDFAESKQALMQELAKDPINEPKIKTILDSSLVIHSSLERRLGQRLLTLRKTMSAEEARDFFGKSAAGERPPFDRGMNQHPARNFNRQNQQYKHRRTQ
;
A
#
# COMPACT_ATOMS: atom_id res chain seq x y z
N MET A 1 -33.81 -21.10 40.15
CA MET A 1 -32.58 -21.53 39.43
C MET A 1 -31.94 -22.68 40.20
N SER A 2 -31.93 -23.90 39.65
CA SER A 2 -31.34 -25.04 40.38
C SER A 2 -29.82 -24.94 40.35
N LYS A 3 -29.16 -25.29 41.46
CA LYS A 3 -27.68 -25.22 41.60
C LYS A 3 -26.95 -25.95 40.46
N ARG A 4 -27.59 -26.98 39.90
CA ARG A 4 -27.09 -27.76 38.75
C ARG A 4 -26.93 -26.91 37.48
N TRP A 5 -27.90 -26.04 37.17
CA TRP A 5 -27.81 -25.14 36.02
C TRP A 5 -26.70 -24.10 36.17
N LEU A 6 -26.46 -23.61 37.39
CA LEU A 6 -25.38 -22.67 37.67
C LEU A 6 -24.01 -23.31 37.40
N TYR A 7 -23.80 -24.56 37.83
CA TYR A 7 -22.55 -25.28 37.55
C TYR A 7 -22.35 -25.54 36.05
N ILE A 8 -23.41 -25.88 35.32
CA ILE A 8 -23.34 -26.10 33.87
C ILE A 8 -22.92 -24.81 33.15
N LEU A 9 -23.56 -23.69 33.46
CA LEU A 9 -23.21 -22.39 32.86
C LEU A 9 -21.78 -21.95 33.24
N LEU A 10 -21.35 -22.23 34.47
CA LEU A 10 -20.00 -21.95 34.94
C LEU A 10 -18.94 -22.73 34.14
N ILE A 11 -19.17 -24.03 33.92
CA ILE A 11 -18.25 -24.88 33.15
C ILE A 11 -18.19 -24.44 31.69
N ILE A 12 -19.33 -24.09 31.08
CA ILE A 12 -19.39 -23.59 29.70
C ILE A 12 -18.62 -22.26 29.57
N SER A 13 -18.85 -21.32 30.50
CA SER A 13 -18.13 -20.04 30.52
C SER A 13 -16.63 -20.23 30.72
N LEU A 14 -16.24 -21.14 31.61
CA LEU A 14 -14.83 -21.45 31.87
C LEU A 14 -14.16 -22.07 30.63
N ALA A 15 -14.79 -23.05 30.00
CA ALA A 15 -14.28 -23.70 28.79
C ALA A 15 -14.13 -22.70 27.63
N PHE A 16 -15.10 -21.80 27.45
CA PHE A 16 -15.02 -20.76 26.42
C PHE A 16 -13.85 -19.80 26.66
N ASN A 17 -13.66 -19.34 27.90
CA ASN A 17 -12.53 -18.48 28.26
C ASN A 17 -11.18 -19.17 28.04
N LEU A 18 -11.06 -20.46 28.42
CA LEU A 18 -9.86 -21.26 28.16
C LEU A 18 -9.61 -21.47 26.66
N ALA A 19 -10.65 -21.66 25.85
CA ALA A 19 -10.52 -21.79 24.40
C ALA A 19 -10.05 -20.48 23.75
N VAL A 20 -10.58 -19.32 24.18
CA VAL A 20 -10.17 -18.01 23.66
C VAL A 20 -8.74 -17.67 24.07
N LEU A 21 -8.37 -17.84 25.34
CA LEU A 21 -6.99 -17.64 25.79
C LEU A 21 -6.03 -18.62 25.11
N GLY A 22 -6.41 -19.89 25.04
CA GLY A 22 -5.64 -20.94 24.39
C GLY A 22 -5.40 -20.65 22.91
N SER A 23 -6.43 -20.21 22.19
CA SER A 23 -6.32 -19.78 20.79
C SER A 23 -5.39 -18.58 20.64
N PHE A 24 -5.50 -17.57 21.50
CA PHE A 24 -4.64 -16.39 21.46
C PHE A 24 -3.16 -16.73 21.69
N VAL A 25 -2.88 -17.56 22.70
CA VAL A 25 -1.52 -18.04 23.01
C VAL A 25 -1.00 -18.93 21.87
N PHE A 26 -1.83 -19.83 21.35
CA PHE A 26 -1.45 -20.70 20.23
C PHE A 26 -1.09 -19.90 18.97
N ILE A 27 -1.92 -18.92 18.60
CA ILE A 27 -1.66 -18.02 17.47
C ILE A 27 -0.38 -17.20 17.70
N ARG A 28 -0.13 -16.74 18.92
CA ARG A 28 1.00 -15.85 19.22
C ARG A 28 2.35 -16.56 19.29
N PHE A 29 2.38 -17.82 19.74
CA PHE A 29 3.62 -18.56 20.02
C PHE A 29 3.89 -19.72 19.06
N PHE A 30 2.85 -20.40 18.57
CA PHE A 30 3.00 -21.64 17.79
C PHE A 30 2.60 -21.48 16.32
N MET A 31 1.76 -20.49 16.01
CA MET A 31 1.48 -20.16 14.62
C MET A 31 2.69 -19.38 14.07
N PRO A 32 3.45 -19.92 13.11
CA PRO A 32 4.40 -19.10 12.38
C PRO A 32 3.61 -17.93 11.80
N SER A 33 4.12 -16.71 11.99
CA SER A 33 3.54 -15.49 11.40
C SER A 33 3.03 -15.85 10.01
N PRO A 34 1.74 -15.62 9.69
CA PRO A 34 1.14 -16.09 8.45
C PRO A 34 2.12 -15.69 7.37
N ALA A 35 2.72 -16.70 6.72
CA ALA A 35 3.90 -16.51 5.90
C ALA A 35 3.68 -15.23 5.12
N GLY A 36 4.47 -14.19 5.45
CA GLY A 36 4.33 -12.90 4.80
C GLY A 36 4.24 -13.20 3.31
N PRO A 37 3.33 -12.53 2.57
CA PRO A 37 2.94 -12.92 1.22
C PRO A 37 4.17 -13.45 0.48
N PRO A 38 4.13 -14.62 -0.19
CA PRO A 38 5.30 -15.42 -0.62
C PRO A 38 6.33 -14.70 -1.52
N HIS A 39 6.23 -13.39 -1.65
CA HIS A 39 6.90 -12.46 -2.52
C HIS A 39 8.20 -11.89 -1.92
N LEU A 40 8.53 -12.14 -0.65
CA LEU A 40 9.84 -11.73 -0.09
C LEU A 40 10.93 -12.82 -0.17
N ARG A 41 10.59 -14.06 -0.58
CA ARG A 41 11.58 -15.14 -0.76
C ARG A 41 12.08 -15.29 -2.21
N GLY A 42 11.90 -14.25 -3.02
CA GLY A 42 12.15 -14.30 -4.46
C GLY A 42 12.78 -13.03 -5.02
N MET A 43 13.75 -12.42 -4.34
CA MET A 43 14.59 -11.38 -4.97
C MET A 43 15.54 -11.93 -6.07
N GLY A 44 15.33 -13.18 -6.52
CA GLY A 44 16.01 -13.78 -7.68
C GLY A 44 15.14 -14.75 -8.50
N GLY A 45 13.81 -14.75 -8.31
CA GLY A 45 12.92 -15.71 -8.94
C GLY A 45 12.28 -15.19 -10.23
N ARG A 46 12.73 -15.69 -11.38
CA ARG A 46 12.06 -15.65 -12.68
C ARG A 46 10.67 -16.29 -12.57
N GLY A 47 9.67 -15.52 -12.13
CA GLY A 47 8.26 -15.91 -12.21
C GLY A 47 7.57 -15.17 -13.35
N PRO A 48 6.49 -15.69 -13.95
CA PRO A 48 5.77 -15.03 -15.06
C PRO A 48 5.18 -13.64 -14.70
N GLY A 49 5.11 -13.28 -13.41
CA GLY A 49 4.78 -11.92 -12.96
C GLY A 49 5.97 -10.94 -12.93
N SER A 50 7.21 -11.44 -12.95
CA SER A 50 8.43 -10.63 -12.86
C SER A 50 8.73 -9.90 -14.17
N GLU A 51 8.49 -10.54 -15.32
CA GLU A 51 8.71 -9.92 -16.64
C GLU A 51 7.75 -8.77 -16.89
N ARG A 52 6.45 -8.92 -16.56
CA ARG A 52 5.49 -7.83 -16.65
C ARG A 52 5.85 -6.67 -15.74
N MET A 53 6.29 -6.96 -14.51
CA MET A 53 6.72 -5.93 -13.55
C MET A 53 7.98 -5.21 -14.02
N GLN A 54 8.92 -5.94 -14.61
CA GLN A 54 10.17 -5.39 -15.14
C GLN A 54 9.93 -4.53 -16.38
N MET A 55 9.08 -4.98 -17.30
CA MET A 55 8.63 -4.21 -18.46
C MET A 55 7.89 -2.93 -18.01
N TRP A 56 7.05 -3.04 -16.98
CA TRP A 56 6.38 -1.88 -16.38
C TRP A 56 7.36 -0.91 -15.72
N GLN A 57 8.37 -1.40 -14.98
CA GLN A 57 9.40 -0.53 -14.39
C GLN A 57 10.25 0.17 -15.45
N GLN A 58 10.62 -0.53 -16.52
CA GLN A 58 11.40 0.04 -17.62
C GLN A 58 10.64 1.16 -18.35
N HIS A 59 9.36 0.95 -18.65
CA HIS A 59 8.58 1.92 -19.42
C HIS A 59 7.85 2.97 -18.57
N CYS A 60 7.50 2.64 -17.33
CA CYS A 60 6.68 3.48 -16.46
C CYS A 60 7.35 3.87 -15.13
N GLY A 61 8.40 3.18 -14.68
CA GLY A 61 8.98 3.33 -13.34
C GLY A 61 10.17 4.29 -13.22
N ASN A 62 11.06 4.36 -14.21
CA ASN A 62 12.36 5.05 -14.09
C ASN A 62 12.37 6.51 -14.61
N ASP A 63 11.27 7.25 -14.46
CA ASP A 63 11.20 8.64 -14.90
C ASP A 63 11.20 9.58 -13.71
N ASP A 64 12.23 10.41 -13.64
CA ASP A 64 12.43 11.39 -12.58
C ASP A 64 11.22 12.29 -12.40
N GLU A 65 10.55 12.67 -13.48
CA GLU A 65 9.40 13.57 -13.40
C GLU A 65 8.13 12.83 -12.97
N MET A 66 7.99 11.52 -13.26
CA MET A 66 6.93 10.67 -12.67
C MET A 66 7.17 10.44 -11.17
N ILE A 67 8.43 10.28 -10.77
CA ILE A 67 8.81 10.17 -9.35
C ILE A 67 8.46 11.46 -8.60
N ARG A 68 8.76 12.63 -9.20
CA ARG A 68 8.40 13.93 -8.64
C ARG A 68 6.90 14.10 -8.47
N ILE A 69 6.10 13.88 -9.52
CA ILE A 69 4.63 14.01 -9.43
C ILE A 69 4.03 13.09 -8.36
N LYS A 70 4.57 11.86 -8.22
CA LYS A 70 4.16 10.94 -7.14
C LYS A 70 4.54 11.45 -5.74
N SER A 71 5.72 12.05 -5.60
CA SER A 71 6.14 12.71 -4.36
C SER A 71 5.20 13.85 -4.02
N ASP A 72 4.93 14.73 -4.98
CA ASP A 72 4.06 15.90 -4.81
C ASP A 72 2.63 15.47 -4.42
N PHE A 73 2.12 14.38 -4.98
CA PHE A 73 0.82 13.82 -4.60
C PHE A 73 0.82 13.21 -3.19
N ALA A 74 1.91 12.56 -2.79
CA ALA A 74 2.04 12.04 -1.43
C ALA A 74 2.12 13.19 -0.40
N GLU A 75 2.83 14.27 -0.73
CA GLU A 75 2.92 15.48 0.08
C GLU A 75 1.57 16.20 0.19
N SER A 76 0.80 16.30 -0.91
CA SER A 76 -0.54 16.90 -0.87
C SER A 76 -1.49 16.11 0.04
N LYS A 77 -1.45 14.78 -0.02
CA LYS A 77 -2.22 13.90 0.88
C LYS A 77 -1.80 14.10 2.33
N GLN A 78 -0.51 14.22 2.61
CA GLN A 78 -0.03 14.47 3.97
C GLN A 78 -0.49 15.84 4.47
N ALA A 79 -0.38 16.89 3.66
CA ALA A 79 -0.84 18.24 4.01
C ALA A 79 -2.35 18.25 4.32
N LEU A 80 -3.14 17.52 3.52
CA LEU A 80 -4.57 17.35 3.75
C LEU A 80 -4.85 16.70 5.11
N MET A 81 -4.17 15.59 5.42
CA MET A 81 -4.34 14.90 6.70
C MET A 81 -3.91 15.78 7.88
N GLN A 82 -2.86 16.57 7.72
CA GLN A 82 -2.40 17.50 8.76
C GLN A 82 -3.39 18.63 9.02
N GLU A 83 -4.03 19.17 7.99
CA GLU A 83 -5.06 20.21 8.17
C GLU A 83 -6.36 19.65 8.76
N LEU A 84 -6.76 18.44 8.36
CA LEU A 84 -7.94 17.78 8.92
C LEU A 84 -7.77 17.38 10.39
N ALA A 85 -6.53 17.18 10.84
CA ALA A 85 -6.22 16.83 12.23
C ALA A 85 -6.24 18.04 13.19
N LYS A 86 -6.42 19.27 12.69
CA LYS A 86 -6.44 20.48 13.53
C LYS A 86 -7.83 20.78 14.08
N ASP A 87 -7.83 21.46 15.22
CA ASP A 87 -9.01 22.03 15.84
C ASP A 87 -8.75 23.52 16.15
N PRO A 88 -9.53 24.47 15.60
CA PRO A 88 -10.66 24.29 14.69
C PRO A 88 -10.23 23.93 13.26
N ILE A 89 -11.15 23.30 12.51
CA ILE A 89 -10.97 22.95 11.10
C ILE A 89 -10.89 24.22 10.25
N ASN A 90 -9.87 24.31 9.39
CA ASN A 90 -9.72 25.40 8.42
C ASN A 90 -10.21 24.96 7.03
N GLU A 91 -11.51 25.10 6.78
CA GLU A 91 -12.14 24.71 5.51
C GLU A 91 -11.55 25.40 4.26
N PRO A 92 -11.29 26.73 4.25
CA PRO A 92 -10.67 27.39 3.09
C PRO A 92 -9.34 26.76 2.69
N LYS A 93 -8.51 26.41 3.69
CA LYS A 93 -7.21 25.80 3.46
C LYS A 93 -7.34 24.36 2.96
N ILE A 94 -8.28 23.58 3.50
CA ILE A 94 -8.56 22.22 3.02
C ILE A 94 -9.00 22.23 1.56
N LYS A 95 -9.92 23.14 1.17
CA LYS A 95 -10.36 23.28 -0.23
C LYS A 95 -9.19 23.58 -1.16
N THR A 96 -8.32 24.50 -0.77
CA THR A 96 -7.11 24.84 -1.55
C THR A 96 -6.19 23.61 -1.73
N ILE A 97 -6.01 22.81 -0.68
CA ILE A 97 -5.21 21.58 -0.77
C ILE A 97 -5.88 20.55 -1.70
N LEU A 98 -7.20 20.38 -1.62
CA LEU A 98 -7.94 19.48 -2.50
C LEU A 98 -7.82 19.89 -3.98
N ASP A 99 -7.98 21.18 -4.29
CA ASP A 99 -7.87 21.69 -5.66
C ASP A 99 -6.47 21.44 -6.22
N SER A 100 -5.43 21.70 -5.42
CA SER A 100 -4.04 21.43 -5.81
C SER A 100 -3.78 19.93 -6.02
N SER A 101 -4.31 19.07 -5.13
CA SER A 101 -4.20 17.62 -5.24
C SER A 101 -4.88 17.07 -6.50
N LEU A 102 -6.01 17.66 -6.90
CA LEU A 102 -6.73 17.25 -8.11
C LEU A 102 -5.92 17.55 -9.38
N VAL A 103 -5.26 18.71 -9.43
CA VAL A 103 -4.35 19.06 -10.54
C VAL A 103 -3.18 18.07 -10.62
N ILE A 104 -2.56 17.74 -9.49
CA ILE A 104 -1.47 16.76 -9.41
C ILE A 104 -1.95 15.36 -9.82
N HIS A 105 -3.13 14.95 -9.37
CA HIS A 105 -3.70 13.66 -9.77
C HIS A 105 -3.99 13.60 -11.28
N SER A 106 -4.56 14.67 -11.84
CA SER A 106 -4.82 14.77 -13.28
C SER A 106 -3.53 14.69 -14.11
N SER A 107 -2.44 15.34 -13.66
CA SER A 107 -1.15 15.27 -14.35
C SER A 107 -0.54 13.87 -14.27
N LEU A 108 -0.64 13.21 -13.11
CA LEU A 108 -0.20 11.82 -12.91
C LEU A 108 -0.94 10.87 -13.86
N GLU A 109 -2.27 10.94 -13.89
CA GLU A 109 -3.12 10.10 -14.74
C GLU A 109 -2.85 10.31 -16.23
N ARG A 110 -2.78 11.58 -16.67
CA ARG A 110 -2.49 11.91 -18.07
C ARG A 110 -1.17 11.30 -18.51
N ARG A 111 -0.15 11.38 -17.67
CA ARG A 111 1.17 10.87 -18.00
C ARG A 111 1.25 9.35 -17.94
N LEU A 112 0.59 8.75 -16.96
CA LEU A 112 0.45 7.30 -16.88
C LEU A 112 -0.21 6.77 -18.15
N GLY A 113 -1.31 7.41 -18.60
CA GLY A 113 -2.01 7.07 -19.84
C GLY A 113 -1.11 7.18 -21.07
N GLN A 114 -0.34 8.26 -21.21
CA GLN A 114 0.62 8.41 -22.31
C GLN A 114 1.69 7.31 -22.34
N ARG A 115 2.18 6.90 -21.16
CA ARG A 115 3.17 5.82 -21.05
C ARG A 115 2.56 4.46 -21.37
N LEU A 116 1.35 4.18 -20.88
CA LEU A 116 0.63 2.97 -21.24
C LEU A 116 0.36 2.90 -22.74
N LEU A 117 0.05 4.04 -23.37
CA LEU A 117 -0.12 4.12 -24.82
C LEU A 117 1.20 3.87 -25.56
N THR A 118 2.30 4.41 -25.06
CA THR A 118 3.64 4.17 -25.61
C THR A 118 4.03 2.70 -25.49
N LEU A 119 3.82 2.09 -24.32
CA LEU A 119 4.02 0.67 -24.08
C LEU A 119 3.13 -0.18 -25.01
N ARG A 120 1.85 0.20 -25.18
CA ARG A 120 0.95 -0.51 -26.09
C ARG A 120 1.48 -0.52 -27.52
N LYS A 121 2.16 0.55 -27.98
CA LYS A 121 2.74 0.63 -29.33
C LYS A 121 3.95 -0.29 -29.52
N THR A 122 4.64 -0.70 -28.46
CA THR A 122 5.80 -1.59 -28.56
C THR A 122 5.43 -3.07 -28.55
N MET A 123 4.13 -3.40 -28.39
CA MET A 123 3.65 -4.77 -28.20
C MET A 123 2.81 -5.24 -29.39
N SER A 124 2.89 -6.55 -29.67
CA SER A 124 1.99 -7.20 -30.62
C SER A 124 0.54 -7.22 -30.11
N ALA A 125 -0.43 -7.51 -30.98
CA ALA A 125 -1.83 -7.59 -30.58
C ALA A 125 -2.08 -8.71 -29.55
N GLU A 126 -1.37 -9.83 -29.67
CA GLU A 126 -1.47 -10.96 -28.75
C GLU A 126 -0.83 -10.64 -27.39
N GLU A 127 0.37 -10.05 -27.39
CA GLU A 127 1.06 -9.61 -26.18
C GLU A 127 0.25 -8.56 -25.42
N ALA A 128 -0.36 -7.61 -26.14
CA ALA A 128 -1.19 -6.59 -25.53
C ALA A 128 -2.46 -7.18 -24.91
N ARG A 129 -3.10 -8.16 -25.57
CA ARG A 129 -4.26 -8.87 -25.03
C ARG A 129 -3.90 -9.60 -23.73
N ASP A 130 -2.75 -10.26 -23.70
CA ASP A 130 -2.27 -10.92 -22.50
C ASP A 130 -1.90 -9.95 -21.38
N PHE A 131 -1.24 -8.84 -21.72
CA PHE A 131 -0.75 -7.85 -20.77
C PHE A 131 -1.89 -7.03 -20.15
N PHE A 132 -2.76 -6.44 -20.99
CA PHE A 132 -3.86 -5.56 -20.57
C PHE A 132 -5.16 -6.31 -20.26
N GLY A 133 -5.38 -7.50 -20.83
CA GLY A 133 -6.63 -8.25 -20.66
C GLY A 133 -6.91 -8.65 -19.21
N LYS A 134 -5.87 -8.95 -18.42
CA LYS A 134 -6.01 -9.26 -16.99
C LYS A 134 -6.46 -8.05 -16.18
N SER A 135 -5.93 -6.88 -16.48
CA SER A 135 -6.34 -5.62 -15.82
C SER A 135 -7.75 -5.20 -16.21
N ALA A 136 -8.17 -5.46 -17.46
CA ALA A 136 -9.55 -5.23 -17.90
C ALA A 136 -10.56 -6.18 -17.24
N ALA A 137 -10.13 -7.39 -16.87
CA ALA A 137 -10.95 -8.37 -16.16
C ALA A 137 -11.09 -8.11 -14.65
N GLY A 138 -10.54 -7.00 -14.14
CA GLY A 138 -10.60 -6.64 -12.72
C GLY A 138 -9.54 -7.34 -11.84
N GLU A 139 -8.61 -8.09 -12.43
CA GLU A 139 -7.44 -8.57 -11.70
C GLU A 139 -6.52 -7.38 -11.45
N ARG A 140 -6.25 -7.07 -10.16
CA ARG A 140 -5.43 -5.92 -9.77
C ARG A 140 -4.13 -5.89 -10.59
N PRO A 141 -3.89 -4.85 -11.39
CA PRO A 141 -2.65 -4.72 -12.12
C PRO A 141 -1.47 -4.80 -11.14
N PRO A 142 -0.30 -5.31 -11.56
CA PRO A 142 0.91 -5.31 -10.73
C PRO A 142 1.26 -3.92 -10.16
N PHE A 143 0.81 -2.86 -10.83
CA PHE A 143 0.94 -1.45 -10.45
C PHE A 143 0.39 -1.11 -9.05
N ASP A 144 -0.77 -1.65 -8.67
CA ASP A 144 -1.43 -1.35 -7.39
C ASP A 144 -0.63 -1.87 -6.17
N ARG A 145 0.27 -2.84 -6.38
CA ARG A 145 1.06 -3.45 -5.31
C ARG A 145 2.27 -2.62 -4.92
N GLY A 146 2.73 -1.70 -5.78
CA GLY A 146 3.86 -0.82 -5.53
C GLY A 146 3.48 0.49 -4.83
N MET A 147 2.27 1.02 -5.09
CA MET A 147 1.80 2.28 -4.50
C MET A 147 1.52 2.20 -2.99
N ASN A 148 1.23 1.00 -2.46
CA ASN A 148 1.05 0.78 -1.03
C ASN A 148 2.38 0.53 -0.27
N GLN A 149 3.53 0.55 -0.95
CA GLN A 149 4.83 0.54 -0.27
C GLN A 149 5.17 1.96 0.21
N HIS A 150 4.69 2.25 1.41
CA HIS A 150 4.92 3.47 2.19
C HIS A 150 6.28 4.17 1.98
N PRO A 151 6.32 5.52 1.88
CA PRO A 151 7.54 6.32 2.04
C PRO A 151 8.10 6.34 3.49
N ALA A 152 7.45 5.65 4.44
CA ALA A 152 7.83 5.62 5.86
C ALA A 152 9.26 5.11 6.11
N ARG A 153 9.89 4.42 5.15
CA ARG A 153 11.26 3.91 5.29
C ARG A 153 12.36 4.95 4.98
N ASN A 154 12.08 6.00 4.21
CA ASN A 154 13.07 7.04 3.89
C ASN A 154 13.06 8.23 4.86
N PHE A 155 11.97 8.44 5.59
CA PHE A 155 11.85 9.57 6.54
C PHE A 155 12.81 9.44 7.75
N ASN A 156 13.13 8.22 8.17
CA ASN A 156 14.04 7.99 9.29
C ASN A 156 15.51 8.28 8.93
N ARG A 157 15.87 8.30 7.64
CA ARG A 157 17.23 8.62 7.17
C ARG A 157 17.48 10.12 7.07
N GLN A 158 16.52 10.90 6.54
CA GLN A 158 16.66 12.36 6.45
C GLN A 158 16.59 13.03 7.83
N ASN A 159 15.72 12.58 8.73
CA ASN A 159 15.66 13.15 10.09
C ASN A 159 16.88 12.84 10.96
N GLN A 160 17.59 11.73 10.70
CA GLN A 160 18.87 11.46 11.37
C GLN A 160 20.00 12.37 10.84
N GLN A 161 20.01 12.68 9.54
CA GLN A 161 20.99 13.62 8.97
C GLN A 161 20.81 15.06 9.49
N TYR A 162 19.58 15.51 9.73
CA TYR A 162 19.34 16.85 10.28
C TYR A 162 19.64 16.97 11.79
N LYS A 163 19.53 15.88 12.56
CA LYS A 163 19.90 15.90 13.99
C LYS A 163 21.41 16.02 14.23
N HIS A 164 22.26 15.49 13.34
CA HIS A 164 23.71 15.57 13.51
C HIS A 164 24.35 16.89 13.07
N ARG A 165 23.62 17.78 12.37
CA ARG A 165 24.12 19.11 11.95
C ARG A 165 23.83 20.25 12.93
N ARG A 166 23.06 20.02 14.00
CA ARG A 166 22.71 21.05 15.01
C ARG A 166 23.51 20.95 16.31
N THR A 167 24.49 20.05 16.38
CA THR A 167 25.33 19.83 17.57
C THR A 167 26.81 20.10 17.33
N GLN A 168 27.14 20.92 16.33
CA GLN A 168 28.48 21.50 16.16
C GLN A 168 28.38 23.02 16.19
#